data_AF-A0A2V9INE7-F1
#
_entry.id   AF-A0A2V9INE7-F1
#
_cell.length_a   1.000
_cell.length_b   1.000
_cell.length_c   1.000
_cell.angle_alpha   90.00
_cell.angle_beta   90.00
_cell.angle_gamma   90.00
#
_symmetry.space_group_name_H-M   'P 1'
#
loop_
_entity.id
_entity.type
_entity.pdbx_description
1 polymer ?
#
loop_
_entity_poly.entity_id
_entity_poly.type
_entity_poly.pdbx_seq_one_letter_code
_entity_poly.pdbx_strand_id
1 'polypeptide(L)'
;MISGTKRRNDLVHPALGSVVTHEWGAKNGLPPYVAVPSMSRSGGAGFLGSLYDPFNAGDPNAKNFSVKDLTLPLGMKLEQAQARAELLKALDLRFRQVERAGLLERMDEFYQKAYDLVSSPAAKKAFDIAEESEKTRDSYGRTAVGQG
;
A
#
# COMPACT_ATOMS: atom_id res chain seq x y z
N MET A 1 -15.85 21.80 2.46
CA MET A 1 -15.20 22.91 3.16
C MET A 1 -13.72 22.91 2.76
N ILE A 2 -13.30 23.88 1.96
CA ILE A 2 -11.96 23.99 1.36
C ILE A 2 -11.21 25.05 2.17
N SER A 3 -10.35 24.65 3.12
CA SER A 3 -9.40 25.56 3.75
C SER A 3 -8.00 25.29 3.18
N GLY A 4 -7.42 26.31 2.55
CA GLY A 4 -6.11 26.30 1.88
C GLY A 4 -4.91 26.27 2.82
N THR A 5 -4.96 25.49 3.91
CA THR A 5 -3.80 25.23 4.76
C THR A 5 -3.29 23.82 4.49
N LYS A 6 -1.98 23.69 4.22
CA LYS A 6 -1.30 22.39 4.10
C LYS A 6 -1.60 21.60 5.37
N ARG A 7 -2.21 20.41 5.22
CA ARG A 7 -2.57 19.53 6.34
C ARG A 7 -1.31 19.31 7.20
N ARG A 8 -1.32 19.88 8.40
CA ARG A 8 -0.28 19.67 9.41
C ARG A 8 -0.48 18.27 9.99
N ASN A 9 0.43 17.37 9.62
CA ASN A 9 0.37 15.95 9.98
C ASN A 9 0.59 15.71 11.49
N ASP A 10 1.08 16.75 12.17
CA ASP A 10 1.33 16.88 13.61
C ASP A 10 0.07 16.91 14.50
N LEU A 11 -1.13 17.06 13.93
CA LEU A 11 -2.39 17.09 14.70
C LEU A 11 -3.27 15.85 14.51
N VAL A 12 -2.86 14.89 13.67
CA VAL A 12 -3.67 13.71 13.37
C VAL A 12 -3.01 12.50 14.02
N HIS A 13 -3.74 11.83 14.91
CA HIS A 13 -3.28 10.59 15.54
C HIS A 13 -3.36 9.43 14.54
N PRO A 14 -2.37 8.51 14.55
CA PRO A 14 -2.38 7.32 13.71
C PRO A 14 -3.53 6.40 14.06
N ALA A 15 -4.05 5.70 13.06
CA ALA A 15 -4.91 4.54 13.28
C ALA A 15 -4.14 3.42 13.98
N LEU A 16 -4.87 2.54 14.69
CA LEU A 16 -4.26 1.38 15.35
C LEU A 16 -3.46 0.52 14.36
N GLY A 17 -3.98 0.31 13.15
CA GLY A 17 -3.27 -0.43 12.09
C GLY A 17 -1.95 0.22 11.67
N SER A 18 -1.89 1.55 11.64
CA SER A 18 -0.66 2.30 11.34
C SER A 18 0.36 2.20 12.47
N VAL A 19 -0.08 2.18 13.74
CA VAL A 19 0.82 1.94 14.89
C VAL A 19 1.37 0.51 14.84
N VAL A 20 0.54 -0.50 14.58
CA VAL A 20 0.99 -1.89 14.45
C VAL A 20 1.98 -2.05 13.28
N THR A 21 1.72 -1.36 12.17
CA THR A 21 2.63 -1.34 11.01
C THR A 21 3.97 -0.68 11.34
N HIS A 22 3.97 0.35 12.18
CA HIS A 22 5.18 1.01 12.68
C HIS A 22 6.02 0.10 13.57
N GLU A 23 5.38 -0.61 14.51
CA GLU A 23 6.10 -1.44 15.48
C GLU A 23 6.56 -2.79 14.92
N TRP A 24 5.77 -3.42 14.05
CA TRP A 24 6.01 -4.80 13.60
C TRP A 24 6.46 -4.93 12.15
N GLY A 25 6.35 -3.86 11.35
CA GLY A 25 6.73 -3.87 9.95
C GLY A 25 5.94 -4.86 9.10
N ALA A 26 6.34 -4.97 7.83
CA ALA A 26 5.75 -5.93 6.90
C ALA A 26 6.29 -7.34 7.18
N LYS A 27 5.39 -8.34 7.19
CA LYS A 27 5.76 -9.76 7.30
C LYS A 27 5.39 -10.47 6.00
N ASN A 28 6.27 -11.36 5.54
CA ASN A 28 6.04 -12.22 4.36
C ASN A 28 5.72 -11.47 3.05
N GLY A 29 6.21 -10.23 2.89
CA GLY A 29 5.97 -9.42 1.68
C GLY A 29 4.54 -8.91 1.53
N LEU A 30 3.72 -8.98 2.59
CA LEU A 30 2.35 -8.47 2.61
C LEU A 30 2.28 -7.12 3.32
N PRO A 31 1.33 -6.24 2.95
CA PRO A 31 1.11 -4.98 3.65
C PRO A 31 0.49 -5.33 5.01
N PRO A 32 1.10 -4.92 6.14
CA PRO A 32 0.62 -5.29 7.48
C PRO A 32 -0.69 -4.56 7.85
N TYR A 33 -1.07 -3.52 7.11
CA TYR A 33 -2.33 -2.82 7.27
C TYR A 33 -2.99 -2.57 5.90
N VAL A 34 -4.22 -3.05 5.75
CA VAL A 34 -5.02 -2.96 4.53
C VAL A 34 -6.36 -2.30 4.87
N ALA A 35 -6.82 -1.41 4.01
CA ALA A 35 -8.14 -0.80 4.08
C ALA A 35 -9.00 -1.30 2.91
N VAL A 36 -10.18 -1.81 3.24
CA VAL A 36 -11.20 -2.31 2.31
C VAL A 36 -12.54 -1.65 2.67
N PRO A 37 -13.32 -1.11 1.72
CA PRO A 37 -12.99 -0.89 0.31
C PRO A 37 -12.15 0.38 0.08
N SER A 38 -12.06 1.26 1.07
CA SER A 38 -11.28 2.50 1.03
C SER A 38 -10.83 2.94 2.41
N MET A 39 -9.73 3.69 2.47
CA MET A 39 -9.24 4.28 3.72
C MET A 39 -10.29 5.19 4.36
N SER A 40 -10.65 4.90 5.61
CA SER A 40 -11.46 5.79 6.45
C SER A 40 -10.74 7.10 6.72
N ARG A 41 -11.48 8.19 6.96
CA ARG A 41 -10.93 9.51 7.33
C ARG A 41 -10.02 9.46 8.56
N SER A 42 -10.20 8.46 9.44
CA SER A 42 -9.40 8.24 10.65
C SER A 42 -8.45 7.04 10.53
N GLY A 43 -8.32 6.45 9.33
CA GLY A 43 -7.51 5.26 9.07
C GLY A 43 -6.05 5.55 8.70
N GLY A 44 -5.65 6.82 8.59
CA GLY A 44 -4.30 7.19 8.15
C GLY A 44 -3.25 7.10 9.26
N ALA A 45 -1.98 7.19 8.85
CA ALA A 45 -0.81 7.16 9.71
C ALA A 45 -0.59 8.43 10.54
N GLY A 46 -1.27 9.52 10.21
CA GLY A 46 -1.11 10.79 10.91
C GLY A 46 0.38 11.15 11.05
N PHE A 47 0.79 11.59 12.24
CA PHE A 47 2.17 12.01 12.51
C PHE A 47 3.25 10.92 12.31
N LEU A 48 2.90 9.63 12.23
CA LEU A 48 3.87 8.56 11.89
C LEU A 48 4.39 8.69 10.45
N GLY A 49 3.65 9.41 9.59
CA GLY A 49 4.01 9.65 8.20
C GLY A 49 3.43 8.62 7.25
N SER A 50 3.33 8.99 5.97
CA SER A 50 2.59 8.22 4.95
C SER A 50 3.13 6.80 4.71
N LEU A 51 4.33 6.46 5.20
CA LEU A 51 4.89 5.11 5.16
C LEU A 51 4.04 4.06 5.89
N TYR A 52 3.22 4.50 6.83
CA TYR A 52 2.39 3.63 7.65
C TYR A 52 0.90 3.78 7.31
N ASP A 53 0.57 4.43 6.18
CA ASP A 53 -0.80 4.50 5.69
C ASP A 53 -1.28 3.10 5.25
N PRO A 54 -2.56 2.76 5.43
CA PRO A 54 -3.08 1.47 4.99
C PRO A 54 -2.98 1.33 3.48
N PHE A 55 -2.68 0.11 3.05
CA PHE A 55 -2.77 -0.29 1.67
C PHE A 55 -4.23 -0.38 1.23
N ASN A 56 -4.60 0.27 0.14
CA ASN A 56 -6.00 0.39 -0.26
C ASN A 56 -6.35 -0.69 -1.29
N ALA A 57 -7.06 -1.73 -0.88
CA ALA A 57 -7.31 -2.89 -1.74
C ALA A 57 -8.40 -2.62 -2.81
N GLY A 58 -9.27 -1.62 -2.60
CA GLY A 58 -10.45 -1.37 -3.45
C GLY A 58 -11.67 -2.18 -3.02
N ASP A 59 -12.77 -2.08 -3.78
CA ASP A 59 -14.04 -2.76 -3.46
C ASP A 59 -14.09 -4.23 -3.95
N PRO A 60 -14.10 -5.22 -3.05
CA PRO A 60 -14.15 -6.65 -3.38
C PRO A 60 -15.41 -7.07 -4.15
N ASN A 61 -16.50 -6.32 -4.03
CA ASN A 61 -17.76 -6.62 -4.72
C ASN A 61 -17.80 -6.12 -6.16
N ALA A 62 -16.78 -5.39 -6.62
CA ALA A 62 -16.69 -5.00 -8.00
C ALA A 62 -16.50 -6.23 -8.90
N LYS A 63 -17.24 -6.31 -10.02
CA LYS A 63 -17.18 -7.45 -10.96
C LYS A 63 -15.77 -7.78 -11.48
N ASN A 64 -14.85 -6.80 -11.44
CA ASN A 64 -13.45 -6.92 -11.83
C ASN A 64 -12.55 -6.46 -10.68
N PHE A 65 -12.77 -6.97 -9.46
CA PHE A 65 -11.90 -6.65 -8.34
C PHE A 65 -10.47 -7.11 -8.65
N SER A 66 -9.60 -6.12 -8.78
CA SER A 66 -8.15 -6.29 -8.87
C SER A 66 -7.57 -5.15 -8.07
N VAL A 67 -6.68 -5.49 -7.14
CA VAL A 67 -5.90 -4.51 -6.42
C VAL A 67 -5.06 -3.75 -7.45
N LYS A 68 -5.43 -2.50 -7.74
CA LYS A 68 -4.82 -1.70 -8.82
C LYS A 68 -3.32 -1.50 -8.63
N ASP A 69 -2.87 -1.48 -7.38
CA ASP A 69 -1.47 -1.28 -6.99
C ASP A 69 -0.64 -2.58 -7.06
N LEU A 70 -1.27 -3.73 -7.28
CA LEU A 70 -0.62 -5.03 -7.51
C LEU A 70 -0.38 -5.35 -8.99
N THR A 71 -1.02 -4.61 -9.89
CA THR A 71 -0.89 -4.79 -11.33
C THR A 71 0.07 -3.75 -11.88
N LEU A 72 1.16 -4.22 -12.51
CA LEU A 72 2.00 -3.36 -13.35
C LEU A 72 1.11 -2.64 -14.38
N PRO A 73 1.31 -1.33 -14.62
CA PRO A 73 0.55 -0.60 -15.64
C PRO A 73 0.56 -1.38 -16.95
N LEU A 74 -0.63 -1.57 -17.53
CA LEU A 74 -0.85 -2.36 -18.75
C LEU A 74 0.22 -2.04 -19.81
N GLY A 75 1.04 -3.03 -20.15
CA GLY A 75 2.10 -2.94 -21.17
C GLY A 75 3.53 -2.79 -20.64
N MET A 76 3.75 -2.65 -19.32
CA MET A 76 5.11 -2.60 -18.76
C MET A 76 5.58 -4.00 -18.32
N LYS A 77 6.67 -4.48 -18.92
CA LYS A 77 7.35 -5.71 -18.45
C LYS A 77 8.05 -5.45 -17.12
N LEU A 78 8.11 -6.46 -16.25
CA LEU A 78 8.80 -6.38 -14.96
C LEU A 78 10.25 -5.87 -15.09
N GLU A 79 10.93 -6.28 -16.16
CA GLU A 79 12.30 -5.85 -16.51
C GLU A 79 12.40 -4.34 -16.76
N GLN A 80 11.39 -3.74 -17.40
CA GLN A 80 11.36 -2.30 -17.65
C GLN A 80 11.08 -1.52 -16.36
N ALA A 81 10.26 -2.08 -15.46
CA ALA A 81 10.03 -1.50 -14.14
C ALA A 81 11.31 -1.56 -13.28
N GLN A 82 12.03 -2.68 -13.31
CA GLN A 82 13.33 -2.82 -12.65
C GLN A 82 14.37 -1.84 -13.19
N ALA A 83 14.52 -1.73 -14.51
CA ALA A 83 15.48 -0.80 -15.11
C ALA A 83 15.19 0.67 -14.73
N ARG A 84 13.91 1.04 -14.62
CA ARG A 84 13.51 2.38 -14.15
C ARG A 84 13.78 2.57 -12.66
N ALA A 85 13.54 1.55 -11.83
CA ALA A 85 13.84 1.59 -10.40
C ALA A 85 15.35 1.71 -10.15
N GLU A 86 16.18 0.99 -10.90
CA GLU A 86 17.65 1.11 -10.82
C GLU A 86 18.14 2.49 -11.24
N LEU A 87 17.57 3.05 -12.31
CA LEU A 87 17.91 4.41 -12.76
C LEU A 87 17.49 5.46 -11.73
N LEU A 88 16.29 5.35 -11.16
CA LEU A 88 15.80 6.22 -10.08
C LEU A 88 16.73 6.12 -8.87
N LYS A 89 17.11 4.91 -8.45
CA LYS A 89 18.04 4.70 -7.33
C LYS A 89 19.41 5.34 -7.60
N ALA A 90 19.92 5.24 -8.82
CA ALA A 90 21.19 5.86 -9.20
C ALA A 90 21.12 7.41 -9.18
N LEU A 91 19.99 7.98 -9.62
CA LEU A 91 19.69 9.41 -9.52
C LEU A 91 19.53 9.85 -8.07
N ASP A 92 18.76 9.11 -7.27
CA ASP A 92 18.54 9.39 -5.85
C ASP A 92 19.82 9.29 -5.04
N LEU A 93 20.72 8.35 -5.34
CA LEU A 93 22.05 8.29 -4.73
C LEU A 93 22.89 9.53 -5.06
N ARG A 94 22.80 10.05 -6.29
CA ARG A 94 23.44 11.31 -6.67
C ARG A 94 22.79 12.52 -5.99
N PHE A 95 21.47 12.54 -5.82
CA PHE A 95 20.78 13.62 -5.12
C PHE A 95 20.97 13.56 -3.60
N ARG A 96 21.10 12.37 -2.98
CA ARG A 96 21.46 12.21 -1.55
C ARG A 96 22.84 12.75 -1.22
N GLN A 97 23.77 12.71 -2.17
CA GLN A 97 25.08 13.35 -2.00
C GLN A 97 25.00 14.88 -2.02
N VAL A 98 23.90 15.45 -2.50
CA VAL A 98 23.71 16.90 -2.69
C VAL A 98 22.69 17.50 -1.71
N GLU A 99 21.66 16.77 -1.27
CA GLU A 99 20.68 17.25 -0.28
C GLU A 99 20.18 16.17 0.71
N ARG A 100 19.91 16.64 1.93
CA ARG A 100 19.60 15.92 3.19
C ARG A 100 18.80 14.61 3.06
N ALA A 101 19.37 13.57 3.66
CA ALA A 101 19.07 12.13 3.60
C ALA A 101 17.64 11.63 3.94
N GLY A 102 16.73 12.45 4.46
CA GLY A 102 15.50 11.92 5.10
C GLY A 102 14.33 11.55 4.17
N LEU A 103 14.20 12.18 3.00
CA LEU A 103 13.04 11.96 2.10
C LEU A 103 13.29 10.85 1.08
N LEU A 104 14.53 10.76 0.57
CA LEU A 104 14.91 9.79 -0.45
C LEU A 104 14.99 8.36 0.11
N GLU A 105 15.43 8.20 1.36
CA GLU A 105 15.46 6.89 2.03
C GLU A 105 14.05 6.29 2.19
N ARG A 106 13.06 7.13 2.50
CA ARG A 106 11.66 6.71 2.60
C ARG A 106 11.07 6.29 1.25
N MET A 107 11.47 6.95 0.16
CA MET A 107 11.02 6.59 -1.19
C MET A 107 11.54 5.21 -1.60
N ASP A 108 12.82 4.92 -1.33
CA ASP A 108 13.41 3.60 -1.61
C ASP A 108 12.69 2.47 -0.86
N GLU A 109 12.35 2.67 0.42
CA GLU A 109 11.61 1.67 1.20
C GLU A 109 10.20 1.42 0.65
N PHE A 110 9.50 2.47 0.18
CA PHE A 110 8.20 2.31 -0.48
C PHE A 110 8.32 1.48 -1.76
N TYR A 111 9.31 1.79 -2.59
CA TYR A 111 9.53 1.07 -3.84
C TYR A 111 9.88 -0.40 -3.60
N GLN A 112 10.71 -0.69 -2.60
CA GLN A 112 11.03 -2.07 -2.21
C GLN A 112 9.79 -2.84 -1.73
N LYS A 113 8.99 -2.25 -0.83
CA LYS A 113 7.75 -2.89 -0.34
C LYS A 113 6.74 -3.14 -1.45
N ALA A 114 6.56 -2.17 -2.36
CA ALA A 114 5.68 -2.35 -3.51
C ALA A 114 6.17 -3.46 -4.45
N TYR A 115 7.49 -3.54 -4.66
CA TYR A 115 8.09 -4.59 -5.48
C TYR A 115 7.91 -5.98 -4.85
N ASP A 116 8.16 -6.12 -3.55
CA ASP A 116 7.96 -7.37 -2.81
C ASP A 116 6.50 -7.82 -2.86
N LEU A 117 5.58 -6.87 -2.74
CA LEU A 117 4.14 -7.11 -2.80
C LEU A 117 3.70 -7.61 -4.19
N VAL A 118 4.18 -6.97 -5.27
CA VAL A 118 3.85 -7.34 -6.66
C VAL A 118 4.54 -8.64 -7.11
N SER A 119 5.72 -8.92 -6.57
CA SER A 119 6.52 -10.09 -6.97
C SER A 119 6.20 -11.35 -6.17
N SER A 120 5.67 -11.22 -4.94
CA SER A 120 5.35 -12.37 -4.07
C SER A 120 4.12 -13.16 -4.55
N PRO A 121 4.27 -14.47 -4.87
CA PRO A 121 3.14 -15.33 -5.21
C PRO A 121 2.17 -15.51 -4.04
N ALA A 122 2.70 -15.52 -2.81
CA ALA A 122 1.89 -15.60 -1.59
C ALA A 122 1.05 -14.34 -1.40
N ALA A 123 1.61 -13.17 -1.75
CA ALA A 123 0.85 -11.92 -1.71
C ALA A 123 -0.28 -11.90 -2.73
N LYS A 124 -0.02 -12.32 -3.97
CA LYS A 124 -1.06 -12.43 -5.00
C LYS A 124 -2.20 -13.36 -4.59
N LYS A 125 -1.86 -14.51 -4.01
CA LYS A 125 -2.85 -15.49 -3.54
C LYS A 125 -3.70 -14.94 -2.38
N ALA A 126 -3.09 -14.21 -1.45
CA ALA A 126 -3.79 -13.65 -0.30
C ALA A 126 -4.84 -12.59 -0.66
N PHE A 127 -4.71 -11.94 -1.83
CA PHE A 127 -5.68 -10.96 -2.33
C PHE A 127 -6.63 -11.52 -3.40
N ASP A 128 -6.51 -12.81 -3.76
CA ASP A 128 -7.39 -13.46 -4.74
C ASP A 128 -8.63 -14.07 -4.09
N ILE A 129 -9.68 -13.27 -3.97
CA ILE A 129 -10.99 -13.68 -3.43
C ILE A 129 -11.69 -14.73 -4.31
N ALA A 130 -11.28 -14.91 -5.58
CA ALA A 130 -11.89 -15.92 -6.45
C ALA A 130 -11.52 -17.35 -6.06
N GLU A 131 -10.43 -17.54 -5.30
CA GLU A 131 -10.09 -18.85 -4.72
C GLU A 131 -10.99 -19.23 -3.52
N GLU A 132 -11.72 -18.27 -2.94
CA GLU A 132 -12.57 -18.50 -1.77
C GLU A 132 -13.95 -19.05 -2.17
N SER A 133 -14.42 -20.10 -1.47
CA SER A 133 -15.71 -20.74 -1.79
C SER A 133 -16.91 -19.81 -1.63
N GLU A 134 -17.89 -19.89 -2.55
CA GLU A 134 -19.12 -19.08 -2.50
C GLU A 134 -19.87 -19.22 -1.15
N LYS A 135 -19.87 -20.42 -0.56
CA LYS A 135 -20.46 -20.67 0.77
C LYS A 135 -19.81 -19.83 1.88
N THR A 136 -18.49 -19.66 1.82
CA THR A 136 -17.74 -18.83 2.78
C THR A 136 -18.02 -17.35 2.52
N ARG A 137 -18.02 -16.93 1.26
CA ARG A 137 -18.35 -15.55 0.84
C ARG A 137 -19.77 -15.13 1.23
N ASP A 138 -20.73 -16.04 1.17
CA ASP A 138 -22.11 -15.79 1.59
C ASP A 138 -22.27 -15.77 3.11
N SER A 139 -21.44 -16.51 3.86
CA SER A 139 -21.50 -16.55 5.33
C SER A 139 -21.03 -15.25 5.99
N TYR A 140 -20.01 -14.60 5.44
CA TYR A 140 -19.60 -13.25 5.88
C TYR A 140 -20.48 -12.14 5.29
N GLY A 141 -21.31 -12.47 4.29
CA GLY A 141 -22.23 -11.56 3.63
C GLY A 141 -21.58 -10.73 2.54
N ARG A 142 -22.32 -10.48 1.45
CA ARG A 142 -21.88 -9.68 0.29
C ARG A 142 -21.98 -8.17 0.56
N THR A 143 -21.40 -7.74 1.66
CA THR A 143 -21.32 -6.33 2.06
C THR A 143 -19.86 -5.90 2.17
N ALA A 144 -19.59 -4.59 2.14
CA ALA A 144 -18.22 -4.06 2.19
C ALA A 144 -17.45 -4.46 3.47
N VAL A 145 -18.14 -4.71 4.58
CA VAL A 145 -17.54 -5.19 5.84
C VAL A 145 -17.42 -6.72 5.86
N GLY A 146 -18.31 -7.43 5.15
CA GLY A 146 -18.30 -8.90 5.08
C GLY A 146 -17.27 -9.49 4.12
N GLN A 147 -16.77 -8.70 3.16
CA GLN A 147 -15.77 -9.16 2.19
C GLN A 147 -14.45 -8.39 2.27
N GLY A 148 -14.26 -7.61 3.33
CA GLY A 148 -13.11 -6.72 3.52
C GLY A 148 -12.43 -6.87 4.87
#